data_AF-A6JVB0-F1
#
_entry.id   AF-A6JVB0-F1
#
_cell.length_a   1.000
_cell.length_b   1.000
_cell.length_c   1.000
_cell.angle_alpha   90.00
_cell.angle_beta   90.00
_cell.angle_gamma   90.00
#
_symmetry.space_group_name_H-M   'P 1'
#
loop_
_entity.id
_entity.type
_entity.pdbx_description
1 polymer ?
#
loop_
_entity_poly.entity_id
_entity_poly.type
_entity_poly.pdbx_seq_one_letter_code
_entity_poly.pdbx_strand_id
1 'polypeptide(L)'
;MQGWFNIRKTINVIHYINKLKEQNHMIISLDAEKAFDKIQHPFMIKVLERIGIQGPYLNIVKAIYSKPVANIKLNGEKLEAIPLKSGTRQGCPLSPYLFNIVLEVLARAIRQQKEIKGIQIGKEEVKISLFADDMIVYLSDPKSSTRELLKLINNFSKVAGYKINSNKSVAFLYTKEKQAEKEIRETTPFIIDPNNIKYLGVTLTKQVKDLYNKNFKTLKKEIEEDLRRWKDLPCSWIGRINIVKMAILPKAIYRFNAIPIKIPIQFFKELDRTICKFIWNNKKPRIAKAILNNKRTSGGITIPELKQYYRAIVIKTAWYWYRDRQIDQWNRIEDPEMNPHTYGHLIFDKGAKTIQWKKDSIFSKWCWFNWRATCRRMQIDPCLSPCTKLKSKWIKDLHIKPDTLKLIEEKLGKHLEHMGTGKNFLNKTPMAYALRSRIDKWDLIKLQSFCKAKDTVVRTKRQPTDWEKIFTNPTTDRGLISKIYKELKKLDRRETNNPIKK
;
A
#
# COMPACT_ATOMS: atom_id res chain seq x y z
N MET A 1 5.26 4.25 3.82
CA MET A 1 4.22 3.24 3.50
C MET A 1 2.89 3.87 3.09
N GLN A 2 2.48 4.99 3.72
CA GLN A 2 1.23 5.71 3.45
C GLN A 2 0.99 6.12 1.98
N GLY A 3 2.01 6.60 1.26
CA GLY A 3 1.82 7.18 -0.08
C GLY A 3 1.18 6.22 -1.09
N TRP A 4 1.62 4.95 -1.13
CA TRP A 4 1.03 3.94 -2.01
C TRP A 4 -0.40 3.59 -1.62
N PHE A 5 -0.76 3.69 -0.34
CA PHE A 5 -2.13 3.47 0.12
C PHE A 5 -3.07 4.56 -0.38
N ASN A 6 -2.63 5.82 -0.42
CA ASN A 6 -3.42 6.90 -1.02
C ASN A 6 -3.60 6.73 -2.53
N ILE A 7 -2.55 6.28 -3.24
CA ILE A 7 -2.65 5.96 -4.67
C ILE A 7 -3.69 4.84 -4.88
N ARG A 8 -3.58 3.73 -4.14
CA ARG A 8 -4.51 2.59 -4.23
C ARG A 8 -5.93 2.99 -3.86
N LYS A 9 -6.10 3.79 -2.80
CA LYS A 9 -7.39 4.35 -2.39
C LYS A 9 -8.02 5.13 -3.54
N THR A 10 -7.27 6.05 -4.15
CA THR A 10 -7.76 6.85 -5.28
C THR A 10 -8.12 6.00 -6.48
N ILE A 11 -7.30 5.00 -6.83
CA ILE A 11 -7.61 4.06 -7.92
C ILE A 11 -8.89 3.27 -7.62
N ASN A 12 -9.11 2.82 -6.38
CA ASN A 12 -10.34 2.14 -6.00
C ASN A 12 -11.58 3.05 -6.08
N VAL A 13 -11.44 4.33 -5.69
CA VAL A 13 -12.52 5.32 -5.85
C VAL A 13 -12.84 5.55 -7.33
N ILE A 14 -11.82 5.75 -8.18
CA ILE A 14 -11.99 5.89 -9.63
C ILE A 14 -12.72 4.67 -10.21
N HIS A 15 -12.29 3.47 -9.81
CA HIS A 15 -12.90 2.22 -10.24
C HIS A 15 -14.36 2.10 -9.85
N TYR A 16 -14.68 2.49 -8.62
CA TYR A 16 -16.04 2.51 -8.11
C TYR A 16 -16.91 3.44 -8.97
N ILE A 17 -16.47 4.69 -9.18
CA ILE A 17 -17.18 5.68 -10.01
C ILE A 17 -17.37 5.17 -11.44
N ASN A 18 -16.35 4.56 -12.05
CA ASN A 18 -16.41 4.03 -13.42
C ASN A 18 -17.50 2.95 -13.60
N LYS A 19 -17.98 2.34 -12.52
CA LYS A 19 -19.06 1.32 -12.56
C LYS A 19 -20.45 1.88 -12.26
N LEU A 20 -20.54 3.08 -11.69
CA LEU A 20 -21.83 3.64 -11.35
C LEU A 20 -22.60 3.99 -12.62
N LYS A 21 -23.90 3.68 -12.59
CA LYS A 21 -24.83 4.09 -13.64
C LYS A 21 -24.97 5.61 -13.63
N GLU A 22 -25.24 6.20 -12.49
CA GLU A 22 -25.29 7.66 -12.33
C GLU A 22 -23.94 8.17 -11.84
N GLN A 23 -23.38 9.12 -12.59
CA GLN A 23 -22.12 9.76 -12.26
C GLN A 23 -22.40 11.22 -11.95
N ASN A 24 -22.15 11.61 -10.69
CA ASN A 24 -22.11 13.00 -10.26
C ASN A 24 -21.02 13.14 -9.20
N HIS A 25 -19.76 13.00 -9.60
CA HIS A 25 -18.64 12.90 -8.68
C HIS A 25 -17.46 13.72 -9.15
N MET A 26 -16.61 14.14 -8.22
CA MET A 26 -15.41 14.90 -8.53
C MET A 26 -14.25 14.45 -7.66
N ILE A 27 -13.08 14.28 -8.26
CA ILE A 27 -11.83 13.96 -7.55
C ILE A 27 -10.88 15.12 -7.83
N ILE A 28 -10.43 15.79 -6.78
CA ILE A 28 -9.63 17.02 -6.86
C ILE A 28 -8.26 16.74 -6.28
N SER A 29 -7.21 16.94 -7.06
CA SER A 29 -5.84 17.03 -6.59
C SER A 29 -5.52 18.50 -6.33
N LEU A 30 -5.37 18.85 -5.06
CA LEU A 30 -5.09 20.21 -4.62
C LEU A 30 -3.58 20.40 -4.46
N ASP A 31 -3.06 21.45 -5.12
CA ASP A 31 -1.64 21.84 -5.05
C ASP A 31 -1.48 22.98 -4.04
N ALA A 32 -0.53 22.85 -3.12
CA ALA A 32 -0.26 23.87 -2.12
C ALA A 32 0.71 24.95 -2.64
N GLU A 33 0.40 26.21 -2.39
CA GLU A 33 1.31 27.31 -2.74
C GLU A 33 2.41 27.46 -1.68
N LYS A 34 3.59 26.89 -1.96
CA LYS A 34 4.76 26.91 -1.04
C LYS A 34 4.39 26.42 0.37
N ALA A 35 3.93 25.17 0.46
CA ALA A 35 3.30 24.60 1.65
C ALA A 35 4.06 24.83 2.96
N PHE A 36 5.37 24.59 2.97
CA PHE A 36 6.20 24.73 4.16
C PHE A 36 6.47 26.19 4.54
N ASP A 37 6.43 27.14 3.60
CA ASP A 37 6.91 28.51 3.82
C ASP A 37 5.81 29.45 4.35
N LYS A 38 4.54 29.08 4.16
CA LYS A 38 3.41 29.97 4.46
C LYS A 38 2.75 29.76 5.82
N ILE A 39 3.07 28.68 6.54
CA ILE A 39 2.42 28.38 7.82
C ILE A 39 2.69 29.48 8.85
N GLN A 40 1.63 30.06 9.41
CA GLN A 40 1.73 31.09 10.45
C GLN A 40 2.19 30.47 11.77
N HIS A 41 3.29 30.98 12.35
CA HIS A 41 3.82 30.45 13.62
C HIS A 41 2.82 30.57 14.78
N PRO A 42 2.10 31.70 14.97
CA PRO A 42 1.13 31.81 16.07
C PRO A 42 0.01 30.76 15.97
N PHE A 43 -0.46 30.47 14.76
CA PHE A 43 -1.46 29.43 14.52
C PHE A 43 -0.91 28.05 14.87
N MET A 44 0.29 27.72 14.39
CA MET A 44 0.96 26.45 14.70
C MET A 44 1.09 26.24 16.21
N ILE A 45 1.57 27.24 16.96
CA ILE A 45 1.71 27.16 18.41
C ILE A 45 0.35 26.93 19.10
N LYS A 46 -0.70 27.68 18.72
CA LYS A 46 -2.06 27.47 19.25
C LYS A 46 -2.60 26.07 18.98
N VAL A 47 -2.30 25.50 17.81
CA VAL A 47 -2.69 24.11 17.49
C VAL A 47 -2.00 23.13 18.42
N LEU A 48 -0.69 23.29 18.66
CA LEU A 48 0.07 22.43 19.58
C LEU A 48 -0.50 22.48 21.01
N GLU A 49 -0.82 23.68 21.50
CA GLU A 49 -1.48 23.88 22.80
C GLU A 49 -2.83 23.16 22.86
N ARG A 50 -3.65 23.29 21.81
CA ARG A 50 -4.99 22.68 21.75
C ARG A 50 -4.97 21.16 21.70
N ILE A 51 -3.94 20.54 21.12
CA ILE A 51 -3.78 19.07 21.11
C ILE A 51 -3.15 18.54 22.41
N GLY A 52 -2.82 19.41 23.36
CA GLY A 52 -2.31 19.02 24.68
C GLY A 52 -0.78 19.01 24.80
N ILE A 53 -0.04 19.55 23.82
CA ILE A 53 1.41 19.74 23.98
C ILE A 53 1.64 20.96 24.86
N GLN A 54 2.26 20.74 26.02
CA GLN A 54 2.47 21.76 27.04
C GLN A 54 3.87 21.65 27.64
N GLY A 55 4.20 22.58 28.55
CA GLY A 55 5.43 22.54 29.35
C GLY A 55 6.71 22.70 28.52
N PRO A 56 7.80 22.01 28.91
CA PRO A 56 9.12 22.19 28.28
C PRO A 56 9.12 21.95 26.77
N TYR A 57 8.38 20.96 26.28
CA TYR A 57 8.33 20.66 24.84
C TYR A 57 7.74 21.81 24.02
N LEU A 58 6.63 22.38 24.48
CA LEU A 58 6.02 23.54 23.82
C LEU A 58 6.96 24.75 23.86
N ASN A 59 7.63 24.97 24.99
CA ASN A 59 8.58 26.08 25.15
C ASN A 59 9.78 25.95 24.20
N ILE A 60 10.29 24.73 23.97
CA ILE A 60 11.33 24.48 22.97
C ILE A 60 10.84 24.86 21.56
N VAL A 61 9.62 24.45 21.17
CA VAL A 61 9.07 24.82 19.86
C VAL A 61 8.88 26.34 19.77
N LYS A 62 8.34 26.98 20.80
CA LYS A 62 8.21 28.45 20.86
C LYS A 62 9.56 29.13 20.70
N ALA A 63 10.61 28.65 21.37
CA ALA A 63 11.96 29.19 21.26
C ALA A 63 12.53 29.04 19.84
N ILE A 64 12.36 27.87 19.22
CA ILE A 64 12.79 27.62 17.83
C ILE A 64 12.09 28.58 16.85
N TYR A 65 10.82 28.87 17.05
CA TYR A 65 10.04 29.73 16.15
C TYR A 65 9.90 31.18 16.65
N SER A 66 10.65 31.56 17.68
CA SER A 66 10.69 32.94 18.17
C SER A 66 11.62 33.77 17.29
N LYS A 67 11.05 34.72 16.54
CA LYS A 67 11.76 35.68 15.68
C LYS A 67 12.89 35.04 14.83
N PRO A 68 12.61 33.97 14.08
CA PRO A 68 13.65 33.36 13.25
C PRO A 68 14.11 34.36 12.18
N VAL A 69 15.41 34.31 11.85
CA VAL A 69 16.00 35.11 10.77
C VAL A 69 16.68 34.18 9.75
N ALA A 70 16.74 34.61 8.50
CA ALA A 70 17.48 33.96 7.44
C ALA A 70 18.49 34.93 6.81
N ASN A 71 19.67 34.42 6.47
CA ASN A 71 20.67 35.18 5.72
C ASN A 71 20.93 34.46 4.40
N ILE A 72 21.08 35.22 3.32
CA ILE A 72 21.54 34.69 2.04
C ILE A 72 23.07 34.70 2.07
N LYS A 73 23.70 33.56 1.79
CA LYS A 73 25.16 33.47 1.66
C LYS A 73 25.54 33.53 0.18
N LEU A 74 26.27 34.56 -0.22
CA LEU A 74 26.77 34.76 -1.58
C LEU A 74 28.30 34.87 -1.54
N ASN A 75 29.00 34.05 -2.33
CA ASN A 75 30.47 34.06 -2.42
C ASN A 75 31.24 33.96 -1.08
N GLY A 76 30.65 33.34 -0.06
CA GLY A 76 31.27 33.23 1.27
C GLY A 76 30.75 34.24 2.28
N GLU A 77 30.20 35.36 1.81
CA GLU A 77 29.69 36.45 2.64
C GLU A 77 28.20 36.28 2.96
N LYS A 78 27.78 36.73 4.14
CA LYS A 78 26.38 36.72 4.56
C LYS A 78 25.78 38.09 4.30
N LEU A 79 24.71 38.14 3.52
CA LEU A 79 23.89 39.33 3.37
C LEU A 79 23.08 39.59 4.64
N GLU A 80 22.42 40.74 4.68
CA GLU A 80 21.58 41.20 5.79
C GLU A 80 20.54 40.14 6.22
N ALA A 81 20.25 40.11 7.52
CA ALA A 81 19.32 39.16 8.11
C ALA A 81 17.88 39.53 7.79
N ILE A 82 17.16 38.59 7.17
CA ILE A 82 15.75 38.73 6.83
C ILE A 82 14.92 38.06 7.92
N PRO A 83 14.03 38.78 8.63
CA PRO A 83 13.14 38.18 9.62
C PRO A 83 12.09 37.29 8.93
N LEU A 84 12.00 36.04 9.37
CA LEU A 84 11.02 35.07 8.91
C LEU A 84 9.76 35.14 9.80
N LYS A 85 8.65 35.59 9.23
CA LYS A 85 7.36 35.72 9.95
C LYS A 85 6.46 34.48 9.82
N SER A 86 6.75 33.60 8.87
CA SER A 86 5.99 32.38 8.60
C SER A 86 6.90 31.28 8.11
N GLY A 87 6.35 30.07 8.10
CA GLY A 87 6.95 28.90 7.52
C GLY A 87 7.66 28.01 8.52
N THR A 88 7.69 26.73 8.21
CA THR A 88 8.47 25.72 8.91
C THR A 88 9.86 25.62 8.28
N ARG A 89 10.90 25.39 9.09
CA ARG A 89 12.29 25.37 8.61
C ARG A 89 12.52 24.16 7.71
N GLN A 90 12.85 24.38 6.43
CA GLN A 90 13.22 23.28 5.52
C GLN A 90 14.53 22.62 5.98
N GLY A 91 14.62 21.29 5.87
CA GLY A 91 15.76 20.50 6.36
C GLY A 91 15.78 20.23 7.88
N CYS A 92 14.91 20.88 8.65
CA CYS A 92 14.74 20.59 10.08
C CYS A 92 13.96 19.26 10.26
N PRO A 93 14.45 18.29 11.06
CA PRO A 93 13.76 17.02 11.30
C PRO A 93 12.38 17.18 11.95
N LEU A 94 12.15 18.26 12.70
CA LEU A 94 10.89 18.51 13.41
C LEU A 94 9.81 19.12 12.50
N SER A 95 10.21 19.95 11.53
CA SER A 95 9.28 20.71 10.67
C SER A 95 8.21 19.87 9.97
N PRO A 96 8.51 18.68 9.39
CA PRO A 96 7.48 17.84 8.76
C PRO A 96 6.37 17.40 9.73
N TYR A 97 6.72 17.13 10.99
CA TYR A 97 5.73 16.73 12.00
C TYR A 97 4.83 17.90 12.39
N LEU A 98 5.43 19.08 12.60
CA LEU A 98 4.68 20.31 12.88
C LEU A 98 3.73 20.66 11.73
N PHE A 99 4.22 20.56 10.49
CA PHE A 99 3.41 20.79 9.30
C PHE A 99 2.23 19.81 9.23
N ASN A 100 2.46 18.51 9.45
CA ASN A 100 1.40 17.50 9.44
C ASN A 100 0.35 17.76 10.52
N ILE A 101 0.75 18.18 11.73
CA ILE A 101 -0.19 18.52 12.82
C ILE A 101 -1.08 19.70 12.42
N VAL A 102 -0.50 20.75 11.84
CA VAL A 102 -1.23 21.92 11.35
C VAL A 102 -2.21 21.52 10.24
N LEU A 103 -1.77 20.72 9.27
CA LEU A 103 -2.60 20.29 8.15
C LEU A 103 -3.73 19.33 8.58
N GLU A 104 -3.53 18.56 9.65
CA GLU A 104 -4.59 17.71 10.22
C GLU A 104 -5.79 18.53 10.70
N VAL A 105 -5.61 19.81 11.09
CA VAL A 105 -6.73 20.70 11.43
C VAL A 105 -7.65 20.91 10.22
N LEU A 106 -7.08 21.24 9.05
CA LEU A 106 -7.82 21.37 7.79
C LEU A 106 -8.46 20.03 7.39
N ALA A 107 -7.71 18.94 7.51
CA ALA A 107 -8.19 17.60 7.18
C ALA A 107 -9.41 17.20 8.01
N ARG A 108 -9.37 17.47 9.33
CA ARG A 108 -10.48 17.21 10.25
C ARG A 108 -11.68 18.08 9.92
N ALA A 109 -11.48 19.37 9.65
CA ALA A 109 -12.54 20.29 9.28
C ALA A 109 -13.27 19.80 8.01
N ILE A 110 -12.54 19.39 6.97
CA ILE A 110 -13.12 18.81 5.74
C ILE A 110 -13.89 17.51 6.05
N ARG A 111 -13.36 16.63 6.90
CA ARG A 111 -14.04 15.38 7.27
C ARG A 111 -15.35 15.64 8.01
N GLN A 112 -15.37 16.60 8.93
CA GLN A 112 -16.49 16.88 9.83
C GLN A 112 -17.59 17.75 9.18
N GLN A 113 -17.26 18.56 8.18
CA GLN A 113 -18.25 19.41 7.50
C GLN A 113 -19.26 18.55 6.75
N LYS A 114 -20.55 18.70 7.07
CA LYS A 114 -21.63 17.84 6.55
C LYS A 114 -21.98 18.16 5.11
N GLU A 115 -21.82 19.43 4.74
CA GLU A 115 -22.12 19.97 3.41
C GLU A 115 -21.06 19.57 2.39
N ILE A 116 -19.85 19.22 2.83
CA ILE A 116 -18.83 18.58 2.00
C ILE A 116 -19.11 17.08 1.98
N LYS A 117 -19.85 16.62 0.98
CA LYS A 117 -20.26 15.22 0.84
C LYS A 117 -19.16 14.41 0.15
N GLY A 118 -18.67 13.38 0.84
CA GLY A 118 -17.69 12.44 0.31
C GLY A 118 -18.32 11.35 -0.55
N ILE A 119 -17.48 10.57 -1.21
CA ILE A 119 -17.93 9.44 -2.01
C ILE A 119 -18.20 8.25 -1.10
N GLN A 120 -19.46 7.81 -1.02
CA GLN A 120 -19.87 6.66 -0.24
C GLN A 120 -19.54 5.36 -0.98
N ILE A 121 -18.73 4.49 -0.37
CA ILE A 121 -18.38 3.17 -0.88
C ILE A 121 -18.66 2.13 0.21
N GLY A 122 -19.76 1.40 0.07
CA GLY A 122 -20.23 0.49 1.12
C GLY A 122 -20.57 1.25 2.40
N LYS A 123 -19.89 0.91 3.50
CA LYS A 123 -20.05 1.57 4.81
C LYS A 123 -19.10 2.75 5.03
N GLU A 124 -18.20 3.01 4.09
CA GLU A 124 -17.16 4.04 4.24
C GLU A 124 -17.49 5.27 3.40
N GLU A 125 -17.42 6.44 4.01
CA GLU A 125 -17.40 7.71 3.28
C GLU A 125 -15.95 8.15 3.04
N VAL A 126 -15.60 8.39 1.79
CA VAL A 126 -14.27 8.83 1.39
C VAL A 126 -14.33 10.32 1.03
N LYS A 127 -13.77 11.18 1.89
CA LYS A 127 -13.71 12.65 1.66
C LYS A 127 -12.33 13.16 1.26
N ILE A 128 -11.25 12.68 1.91
CA ILE A 128 -9.90 13.23 1.72
C ILE A 128 -8.81 12.16 1.85
N SER A 129 -7.70 12.35 1.15
CA SER A 129 -6.43 11.62 1.29
C SER A 129 -5.28 12.62 1.29
N LEU A 130 -4.30 12.42 2.18
CA LEU A 130 -3.19 13.36 2.39
C LEU A 130 -1.85 12.63 2.40
N PHE A 131 -0.86 13.18 1.72
CA PHE A 131 0.53 12.77 1.84
C PHE A 131 1.44 14.00 1.84
N ALA A 132 1.92 14.41 3.01
CA ALA A 132 2.49 15.74 3.19
C ALA A 132 1.52 16.81 2.66
N ASP A 133 1.96 17.67 1.74
CA ASP A 133 1.17 18.71 1.09
C ASP A 133 0.30 18.23 -0.08
N ASP A 134 0.57 17.03 -0.63
CA ASP A 134 -0.25 16.44 -1.69
C ASP A 134 -1.62 15.98 -1.15
N MET A 135 -2.67 16.74 -1.47
CA MET A 135 -4.05 16.50 -1.02
C MET A 135 -4.95 16.06 -2.16
N ILE A 136 -5.68 14.95 -1.97
CA ILE A 136 -6.80 14.56 -2.83
C ILE A 136 -8.11 14.65 -2.07
N VAL A 137 -9.09 15.35 -2.63
CA VAL A 137 -10.46 15.44 -2.13
C VAL A 137 -11.40 14.70 -3.07
N TYR A 138 -12.39 14.00 -2.50
CA TYR A 138 -13.37 13.22 -3.24
C TYR A 138 -14.76 13.72 -2.87
N LEU A 139 -15.54 14.13 -3.87
CA LEU A 139 -16.84 14.76 -3.69
C LEU A 139 -17.92 13.97 -4.42
N SER A 140 -19.06 13.74 -3.75
CA SER A 140 -20.24 13.10 -4.34
C SER A 140 -21.31 14.08 -4.86
N ASP A 141 -21.14 15.37 -4.57
CA ASP A 141 -21.97 16.46 -5.09
C ASP A 141 -21.04 17.63 -5.46
N PRO A 142 -20.45 17.60 -6.67
CA PRO A 142 -19.43 18.56 -7.07
C PRO A 142 -19.90 20.00 -6.98
N LYS A 143 -21.17 20.29 -7.30
CA LYS A 143 -21.70 21.66 -7.35
C LYS A 143 -21.76 22.28 -5.95
N SER A 144 -22.41 21.61 -5.00
CA SER A 144 -22.55 22.15 -3.64
C SER A 144 -21.26 22.00 -2.81
N SER A 145 -20.63 20.83 -2.87
CA SER A 145 -19.50 20.49 -2.00
C SER A 145 -18.24 21.26 -2.36
N THR A 146 -18.02 21.60 -3.64
CA THR A 146 -16.86 22.42 -4.05
C THR A 146 -16.95 23.83 -3.48
N ARG A 147 -18.14 24.43 -3.45
CA ARG A 147 -18.36 25.76 -2.87
C ARG A 147 -18.01 25.80 -1.39
N GLU A 148 -18.49 24.82 -0.63
CA GLU A 148 -18.22 24.72 0.81
C GLU A 148 -16.75 24.36 1.10
N LEU A 149 -16.16 23.49 0.29
CA LEU A 149 -14.73 23.18 0.35
C LEU A 149 -13.87 24.45 0.17
N LEU A 150 -14.17 25.27 -0.84
CA LEU A 150 -13.44 26.52 -1.09
C LEU A 150 -13.61 27.52 0.04
N LYS A 151 -14.81 27.69 0.60
CA LYS A 151 -15.05 28.54 1.77
C LYS A 151 -14.19 28.09 2.96
N LEU A 152 -14.19 26.80 3.25
CA LEU A 152 -13.44 26.22 4.36
C LEU A 152 -11.92 26.42 4.17
N ILE A 153 -11.40 26.14 2.97
CA ILE A 153 -9.99 26.36 2.63
C ILE A 153 -9.62 27.84 2.74
N ASN A 154 -10.47 28.76 2.27
CA ASN A 154 -10.20 30.19 2.36
C ASN A 154 -10.18 30.68 3.82
N ASN A 155 -11.07 30.18 4.66
CA ASN A 155 -11.06 30.48 6.09
C ASN A 155 -9.79 29.94 6.77
N PHE A 156 -9.40 28.70 6.44
CA PHE A 156 -8.16 28.11 6.93
C PHE A 156 -6.93 28.89 6.47
N SER A 157 -6.88 29.33 5.21
CA SER A 157 -5.82 30.14 4.64
C SER A 157 -5.62 31.46 5.40
N LYS A 158 -6.71 32.14 5.79
CA LYS A 158 -6.63 33.40 6.55
C LYS A 158 -5.96 33.23 7.92
N VAL A 159 -6.18 32.10 8.60
CA VAL A 159 -5.66 31.88 9.97
C VAL A 159 -4.33 31.14 9.99
N ALA A 160 -4.17 30.14 9.12
CA ALA A 160 -2.99 29.27 9.09
C ALA A 160 -1.95 29.72 8.06
N GLY A 161 -2.30 30.59 7.11
CA GLY A 161 -1.46 31.00 5.99
C GLY A 161 -1.35 29.97 4.86
N TYR A 162 -1.89 28.76 5.04
CA TYR A 162 -1.87 27.70 4.03
C TYR A 162 -2.78 28.04 2.85
N LYS A 163 -2.18 28.29 1.68
CA LYS A 163 -2.89 28.69 0.47
C LYS A 163 -2.79 27.61 -0.60
N ILE A 164 -3.87 27.41 -1.34
CA ILE A 164 -3.93 26.49 -2.48
C ILE A 164 -3.62 27.24 -3.76
N ASN A 165 -2.87 26.61 -4.64
CA ASN A 165 -2.63 27.06 -6.00
C ASN A 165 -3.72 26.52 -6.92
N SER A 166 -4.73 27.34 -7.20
CA SER A 166 -5.85 27.01 -8.10
C SER A 166 -5.37 26.61 -9.50
N ASN A 167 -4.35 27.31 -10.02
CA ASN A 167 -3.83 27.13 -11.38
C ASN A 167 -3.01 25.84 -11.54
N LYS A 168 -2.59 25.21 -10.45
CA LYS A 168 -1.91 23.91 -10.45
C LYS A 168 -2.79 22.78 -9.92
N SER A 169 -3.91 23.11 -9.30
CA SER A 169 -4.88 22.14 -8.80
C SER A 169 -5.69 21.58 -9.97
N VAL A 170 -5.80 20.26 -10.03
CA VAL A 170 -6.42 19.55 -11.16
C VAL A 170 -7.52 18.63 -10.65
N ALA A 171 -8.63 18.55 -11.36
CA ALA A 171 -9.76 17.71 -10.99
C ALA A 171 -10.24 16.82 -12.14
N PHE A 172 -10.68 15.61 -11.76
CA PHE A 172 -11.55 14.78 -12.58
C PHE A 172 -12.99 15.10 -12.24
N LEU A 173 -13.77 15.46 -13.25
CA LEU A 173 -15.21 15.63 -13.15
C LEU A 173 -15.94 14.45 -13.82
N TYR A 174 -16.80 13.77 -13.08
CA TYR A 174 -17.63 12.67 -13.54
C TYR A 174 -19.09 13.11 -13.49
N THR A 175 -19.61 13.57 -14.62
CA THR A 175 -21.02 13.93 -14.78
C THR A 175 -21.51 13.46 -16.15
N LYS A 176 -22.78 13.06 -16.22
CA LYS A 176 -23.46 12.78 -17.49
C LYS A 176 -24.25 13.98 -18.02
N GLU A 177 -24.59 14.91 -17.14
CA GLU A 177 -25.41 16.07 -17.46
C GLU A 177 -24.52 17.21 -17.98
N LYS A 178 -24.66 17.54 -19.27
CA LYS A 178 -23.85 18.56 -19.94
C LYS A 178 -24.01 19.95 -19.32
N GLN A 179 -25.23 20.30 -18.88
CA GLN A 179 -25.51 21.60 -18.29
C GLN A 179 -24.82 21.75 -16.93
N ALA A 180 -24.96 20.74 -16.05
CA ALA A 180 -24.22 20.69 -14.80
C ALA A 180 -22.70 20.67 -15.02
N GLU A 181 -22.21 19.97 -16.05
CA GLU A 181 -20.79 19.98 -16.40
C GLU A 181 -20.27 21.39 -16.70
N LYS A 182 -21.01 22.14 -17.53
CA LYS A 182 -20.67 23.51 -17.91
C LYS A 182 -20.68 24.42 -16.69
N GLU A 183 -21.71 24.36 -15.87
CA GLU A 183 -21.82 25.17 -14.65
C GLU A 183 -20.69 24.88 -13.66
N ILE A 184 -20.35 23.61 -13.44
CA ILE A 184 -19.25 23.23 -12.54
C ILE A 184 -17.91 23.74 -13.08
N ARG A 185 -17.68 23.65 -14.40
CA ARG A 185 -16.47 24.16 -15.06
C ARG A 185 -16.34 25.68 -14.93
N GLU A 186 -17.44 26.42 -14.98
CA GLU A 186 -17.46 27.88 -14.86
C GLU A 186 -17.29 28.35 -13.40
N THR A 187 -17.80 27.58 -12.43
CA THR A 187 -17.78 27.95 -11.01
C THR A 187 -16.56 27.43 -10.25
N THR A 188 -15.88 26.39 -10.75
CA THR A 188 -14.74 25.77 -10.09
C THR A 188 -13.42 26.43 -10.52
N PRO A 189 -12.54 26.82 -9.58
CA PRO A 189 -11.26 27.46 -9.90
C PRO A 189 -10.15 26.48 -10.31
N PHE A 190 -10.46 25.19 -10.50
CA PHE A 190 -9.50 24.11 -10.73
C PHE A 190 -9.50 23.69 -12.19
N ILE A 191 -8.36 23.22 -12.67
CA ILE A 191 -8.25 22.70 -14.03
C ILE A 191 -8.98 21.36 -14.11
N ILE A 192 -10.04 21.26 -14.92
CA ILE A 192 -10.73 19.99 -15.17
C ILE A 192 -10.00 19.21 -16.26
N ASP A 193 -9.21 18.21 -15.88
CA ASP A 193 -8.50 17.35 -16.83
C ASP A 193 -9.40 16.16 -17.25
N PRO A 194 -9.59 15.91 -18.56
CA PRO A 194 -10.45 14.84 -19.03
C PRO A 194 -9.83 13.44 -18.91
N ASN A 195 -8.51 13.35 -18.73
CA ASN A 195 -7.75 12.14 -18.98
C ASN A 195 -6.91 11.68 -17.79
N ASN A 196 -6.12 12.59 -17.19
CA ASN A 196 -5.03 12.22 -16.31
C ASN A 196 -4.68 13.27 -15.24
N ILE A 197 -4.30 12.79 -14.05
CA ILE A 197 -3.78 13.60 -12.94
C ILE A 197 -2.49 12.95 -12.47
N LYS A 198 -1.42 13.73 -12.30
CA LYS A 198 -0.19 13.25 -11.67
C LYS A 198 -0.35 13.32 -10.15
N TYR A 199 -0.13 12.19 -9.47
CA TYR A 199 -0.21 12.11 -8.01
C TYR A 199 0.87 11.16 -7.48
N LEU A 200 1.71 11.65 -6.56
CA LEU A 200 2.81 10.88 -5.96
C LEU A 200 3.66 10.17 -7.02
N GLY A 201 3.98 10.88 -8.09
CA GLY A 201 4.76 10.41 -9.22
C GLY A 201 4.06 9.38 -10.12
N VAL A 202 2.81 9.00 -9.87
CA VAL A 202 1.98 8.11 -10.72
C VAL A 202 0.98 8.94 -11.52
N THR A 203 0.70 8.52 -12.75
CA THR A 203 -0.35 9.13 -13.58
C THR A 203 -1.67 8.41 -13.32
N LEU A 204 -2.53 8.98 -12.48
CA LEU A 204 -3.91 8.54 -12.32
C LEU A 204 -4.67 8.83 -13.62
N THR A 205 -5.55 7.92 -14.01
CA THR A 205 -6.37 8.05 -15.22
C THR A 205 -7.84 8.09 -14.84
N LYS A 206 -8.65 8.87 -15.59
CA LYS A 206 -10.09 8.94 -15.36
C LYS A 206 -10.79 7.58 -15.49
N GLN A 207 -10.21 6.69 -16.30
CA GLN A 207 -10.64 5.32 -16.54
C GLN A 207 -9.55 4.32 -16.11
N VAL A 208 -9.91 3.30 -15.31
CA VAL A 208 -8.95 2.31 -14.77
C VAL A 208 -8.23 1.52 -15.87
N LYS A 209 -8.90 1.24 -17.01
CA LYS A 209 -8.34 0.49 -18.13
C LYS A 209 -7.06 1.12 -18.71
N ASP A 210 -6.92 2.44 -18.58
CA ASP A 210 -5.81 3.20 -19.14
C ASP A 210 -4.58 3.27 -18.22
N LEU A 211 -4.71 2.83 -16.96
CA LEU A 211 -3.62 2.83 -15.98
C LEU A 211 -2.38 2.11 -16.50
N TYR A 212 -2.56 0.97 -17.18
CA TYR A 212 -1.45 0.20 -17.74
C TYR A 212 -0.69 1.01 -18.80
N ASN A 213 -1.43 1.57 -19.74
CA ASN A 213 -0.84 2.31 -20.86
C ASN A 213 -0.12 3.58 -20.37
N LYS A 214 -0.73 4.35 -19.47
CA LYS A 214 -0.17 5.62 -19.01
C LYS A 214 1.00 5.48 -18.03
N ASN A 215 1.10 4.37 -17.31
CA ASN A 215 2.16 4.18 -16.30
C ASN A 215 3.22 3.17 -16.73
N PHE A 216 2.83 1.96 -17.14
CA PHE A 216 3.81 0.90 -17.41
C PHE A 216 4.48 1.05 -18.78
N LYS A 217 3.75 1.46 -19.84
CA LYS A 217 4.43 1.78 -21.11
C LYS A 217 5.38 2.97 -20.96
N THR A 218 5.00 3.98 -20.18
CA THR A 218 5.86 5.13 -19.86
C THR A 218 7.09 4.69 -19.07
N LEU A 219 6.91 3.87 -18.02
CA LEU A 219 8.04 3.29 -17.27
C LEU A 219 9.01 2.53 -18.18
N LYS A 220 8.50 1.76 -19.15
CA LYS A 220 9.34 1.05 -20.11
C LYS A 220 10.18 2.04 -20.92
N LYS A 221 9.57 3.10 -21.46
CA LYS A 221 10.28 4.15 -22.21
C LYS A 221 11.33 4.85 -21.35
N GLU A 222 10.98 5.25 -20.13
CA GLU A 222 11.91 5.86 -19.17
C GLU A 222 13.13 4.96 -18.92
N ILE A 223 12.93 3.65 -18.74
CA ILE A 223 14.02 2.69 -18.56
C ILE A 223 14.86 2.57 -19.84
N GLU A 224 14.24 2.52 -21.02
CA GLU A 224 14.96 2.47 -22.30
C GLU A 224 15.83 3.71 -22.53
N GLU A 225 15.33 4.90 -22.17
CA GLU A 225 16.03 6.17 -22.27
C GLU A 225 17.20 6.25 -21.28
N ASP A 226 16.99 5.86 -20.02
CA ASP A 226 18.04 5.77 -19.00
C ASP A 226 19.18 4.84 -19.45
N LEU A 227 18.83 3.63 -19.91
CA LEU A 227 19.81 2.64 -20.37
C LEU A 227 20.56 3.11 -21.62
N ARG A 228 19.89 3.85 -22.52
CA ARG A 228 20.53 4.49 -23.68
C ARG A 228 21.52 5.55 -23.23
N ARG A 229 21.13 6.43 -22.31
CA ARG A 229 22.01 7.49 -21.77
C ARG A 229 23.23 6.92 -21.06
N TRP A 230 23.09 5.80 -20.36
CA TRP A 230 24.18 5.16 -19.64
C TRP A 230 25.00 4.18 -20.47
N LYS A 231 24.64 3.98 -21.75
CA LYS A 231 25.29 2.99 -22.61
C LYS A 231 26.78 3.29 -22.78
N ASP A 232 27.13 4.56 -22.91
CA ASP A 232 28.50 5.00 -23.25
C ASP A 232 29.34 5.30 -22.00
N LEU A 233 28.80 5.09 -20.80
CA LEU A 233 29.59 5.19 -19.58
C LEU A 233 30.72 4.15 -19.60
N PRO A 234 31.95 4.52 -19.19
CA PRO A 234 33.10 3.62 -19.10
C PRO A 234 32.96 2.68 -17.89
N CYS A 235 31.92 1.85 -17.93
CA CYS A 235 31.58 0.90 -16.88
C CYS A 235 31.84 -0.52 -17.35
N SER A 236 32.53 -1.28 -16.49
CA SER A 236 32.66 -2.72 -16.64
C SER A 236 31.29 -3.40 -16.66
N TRP A 237 31.25 -4.64 -17.16
CA TRP A 237 30.03 -5.44 -17.17
C TRP A 237 29.39 -5.60 -15.78
N ILE A 238 30.21 -5.73 -14.72
CA ILE A 238 29.72 -5.76 -13.33
C ILE A 238 29.14 -4.41 -12.89
N GLY A 239 29.77 -3.31 -13.31
CA GLY A 239 29.28 -1.95 -13.09
C GLY A 239 27.90 -1.73 -13.70
N ARG A 240 27.68 -2.18 -14.94
CA ARG A 240 26.38 -2.13 -15.62
C ARG A 240 25.29 -2.91 -14.87
N ILE A 241 25.62 -4.07 -14.32
CA ILE A 241 24.68 -4.83 -13.48
C ILE A 241 24.33 -4.05 -12.19
N ASN A 242 25.31 -3.38 -11.58
CA ASN A 242 25.06 -2.57 -10.39
C ASN A 242 24.18 -1.34 -10.72
N ILE A 243 24.37 -0.68 -11.87
CA ILE A 243 23.47 0.38 -12.35
C ILE A 243 22.03 -0.12 -12.43
N VAL A 244 21.81 -1.31 -13.02
CA VAL A 244 20.46 -1.91 -13.08
C VAL A 244 19.88 -2.14 -11.69
N LYS A 245 20.69 -2.62 -10.73
CA LYS A 245 20.26 -2.87 -9.34
C LYS A 245 19.95 -1.59 -8.57
N MET A 246 20.70 -0.52 -8.80
CA MET A 246 20.64 0.70 -8.00
C MET A 246 19.68 1.74 -8.57
N ALA A 247 19.49 1.77 -9.90
CA ALA A 247 18.65 2.76 -10.56
C ALA A 247 17.35 2.16 -11.13
N ILE A 248 17.46 1.12 -11.96
CA ILE A 248 16.30 0.54 -12.66
C ILE A 248 15.38 -0.24 -11.71
N LEU A 249 15.96 -1.09 -10.86
CA LEU A 249 15.19 -1.92 -9.94
C LEU A 249 14.34 -1.10 -8.96
N PRO A 250 14.86 -0.07 -8.25
CA PRO A 250 14.03 0.75 -7.37
C PRO A 250 12.91 1.50 -8.10
N LYS A 251 13.20 2.05 -9.29
CA LYS A 251 12.20 2.72 -10.14
C LYS A 251 11.03 1.77 -10.50
N ALA A 252 11.35 0.54 -10.92
CA ALA A 252 10.35 -0.48 -11.22
C ALA A 252 9.57 -0.93 -9.97
N ILE A 253 10.25 -1.18 -8.85
CA ILE A 253 9.63 -1.57 -7.58
C ILE A 253 8.62 -0.51 -7.11
N TYR A 254 8.93 0.78 -7.25
CA TYR A 254 8.02 1.86 -6.87
C TYR A 254 6.70 1.76 -7.65
N ARG A 255 6.78 1.64 -8.98
CA ARG A 255 5.61 1.53 -9.87
C ARG A 255 4.79 0.27 -9.61
N PHE A 256 5.46 -0.88 -9.43
CA PHE A 256 4.80 -2.14 -9.10
C PHE A 256 4.06 -2.08 -7.75
N ASN A 257 4.62 -1.40 -6.75
CA ASN A 257 3.96 -1.25 -5.44
C ASN A 257 2.76 -0.30 -5.50
N ALA A 258 2.89 0.82 -6.22
CA ALA A 258 1.82 1.80 -6.35
C ALA A 258 0.62 1.26 -7.13
N ILE A 259 0.86 0.50 -8.20
CA ILE A 259 -0.19 0.01 -9.12
C ILE A 259 -0.06 -1.51 -9.33
N PRO A 260 -0.45 -2.34 -8.36
CA PRO A 260 -0.30 -3.81 -8.44
C PRO A 260 -1.40 -4.47 -9.31
N ILE A 261 -1.63 -3.94 -10.52
CA ILE A 261 -2.55 -4.49 -11.53
C ILE A 261 -1.90 -5.61 -12.33
N LYS A 262 -2.68 -6.37 -13.10
CA LYS A 262 -2.16 -7.37 -14.04
C LYS A 262 -1.30 -6.73 -15.13
N ILE A 263 -0.04 -7.15 -15.23
CA ILE A 263 0.91 -6.71 -16.25
C ILE A 263 1.12 -7.84 -17.27
N PRO A 264 1.05 -7.57 -18.59
CA PRO A 264 1.32 -8.56 -19.63
C PRO A 264 2.72 -9.16 -19.52
N ILE A 265 2.86 -10.46 -19.80
CA ILE A 265 4.17 -11.15 -19.77
C ILE A 265 5.16 -10.51 -20.76
N GLN A 266 4.65 -10.00 -21.89
CA GLN A 266 5.44 -9.37 -22.93
C GLN A 266 6.22 -8.14 -22.42
N PHE A 267 5.62 -7.34 -21.53
CA PHE A 267 6.29 -6.21 -20.89
C PHE A 267 7.58 -6.63 -20.18
N PHE A 268 7.53 -7.73 -19.41
CA PHE A 268 8.70 -8.25 -18.71
C PHE A 268 9.74 -8.83 -19.66
N LYS A 269 9.31 -9.55 -20.72
CA LYS A 269 10.21 -10.10 -21.73
C LYS A 269 10.98 -8.99 -22.46
N GLU A 270 10.31 -7.90 -22.78
CA GLU A 270 10.92 -6.75 -23.46
C GLU A 270 11.92 -6.02 -22.55
N LEU A 271 11.54 -5.71 -21.32
CA LEU A 271 12.47 -5.10 -20.35
C LEU A 271 13.69 -5.98 -20.11
N ASP A 272 13.48 -7.28 -19.94
CA ASP A 272 14.56 -8.24 -19.77
C ASP A 272 15.53 -8.24 -20.97
N ARG A 273 15.00 -8.15 -22.20
CA ARG A 273 15.83 -8.05 -23.42
C ARG A 273 16.62 -6.75 -23.44
N THR A 274 15.99 -5.61 -23.16
CA THR A 274 16.66 -4.30 -23.13
C THR A 274 17.75 -4.25 -22.07
N ILE A 275 17.47 -4.72 -20.85
CA ILE A 275 18.44 -4.79 -19.76
C ILE A 275 19.61 -5.71 -20.13
N CYS A 276 19.35 -6.89 -20.73
CA CYS A 276 20.40 -7.78 -21.20
C CYS A 276 21.28 -7.11 -22.26
N LYS A 277 20.69 -6.42 -23.25
CA LYS A 277 21.45 -5.68 -24.27
C LYS A 277 22.36 -4.62 -23.64
N PHE A 278 21.85 -3.86 -22.67
CA PHE A 278 22.64 -2.87 -21.94
C PHE A 278 23.81 -3.50 -21.19
N ILE A 279 23.55 -4.55 -20.42
CA ILE A 279 24.55 -5.25 -19.61
C ILE A 279 25.69 -5.74 -20.50
N TRP A 280 25.38 -6.39 -21.62
CA TRP A 280 26.38 -6.93 -22.56
C TRP A 280 26.92 -5.91 -23.56
N ASN A 281 26.56 -4.63 -23.44
CA ASN A 281 26.92 -3.58 -24.39
C ASN A 281 26.64 -3.98 -25.86
N ASN A 282 25.43 -4.48 -26.11
CA ASN A 282 24.96 -5.04 -27.39
C ASN A 282 25.75 -6.25 -27.92
N LYS A 283 26.72 -6.80 -27.17
CA LYS A 283 27.40 -8.05 -27.53
C LYS A 283 26.53 -9.27 -27.19
N LYS A 284 26.81 -10.40 -27.83
CA LYS A 284 26.14 -11.68 -27.55
C LYS A 284 26.41 -12.10 -26.09
N PRO A 285 25.38 -12.45 -25.29
CA PRO A 285 25.58 -12.96 -23.95
C PRO A 285 26.47 -14.21 -23.93
N ARG A 286 27.56 -14.18 -23.16
CA ARG A 286 28.46 -15.34 -23.00
C ARG A 286 28.02 -16.31 -21.91
N ILE A 287 27.21 -15.83 -20.97
CA ILE A 287 26.73 -16.61 -19.82
C ILE A 287 25.21 -16.68 -19.89
N ALA A 288 24.65 -17.88 -19.66
CA ALA A 288 23.22 -18.07 -19.61
C ALA A 288 22.58 -17.22 -18.50
N LYS A 289 21.46 -16.57 -18.80
CA LYS A 289 20.75 -15.68 -17.87
C LYS A 289 20.40 -16.38 -16.54
N ALA A 290 20.01 -17.65 -16.58
CA ALA A 290 19.70 -18.43 -15.39
C ALA A 290 20.88 -18.50 -14.40
N ILE A 291 22.11 -18.60 -14.91
CA ILE A 291 23.34 -18.60 -14.11
C ILE A 291 23.58 -17.20 -13.53
N LEU A 292 23.44 -16.15 -14.35
CA LEU A 292 23.63 -14.76 -13.90
C LEU A 292 22.68 -14.35 -12.77
N ASN A 293 21.47 -14.90 -12.77
CA ASN A 293 20.47 -14.64 -11.75
C ASN A 293 20.86 -15.26 -10.40
N ASN A 294 21.74 -16.26 -10.35
CA ASN A 294 22.12 -16.93 -9.10
C ASN A 294 22.86 -16.01 -8.12
N LYS A 295 22.94 -16.44 -6.85
CA LYS A 295 23.75 -15.77 -5.83
C LYS A 295 25.23 -15.86 -6.21
N ARG A 296 26.03 -14.91 -5.71
CA ARG A 296 27.50 -14.94 -5.84
C ARG A 296 28.12 -16.25 -5.35
N THR A 297 27.62 -16.77 -4.23
CA THR A 297 28.02 -18.08 -3.67
C THR A 297 27.72 -19.29 -4.56
N SER A 298 26.95 -19.12 -5.63
CA SER A 298 26.58 -20.18 -6.58
C SER A 298 27.02 -19.84 -8.00
N GLY A 299 28.09 -19.03 -8.15
CA GLY A 299 28.65 -18.63 -9.44
C GLY A 299 27.84 -17.59 -10.23
N GLY A 300 26.78 -17.01 -9.64
CA GLY A 300 25.95 -15.98 -10.28
C GLY A 300 26.28 -14.56 -9.81
N ILE A 301 25.62 -13.55 -10.37
CA ILE A 301 25.86 -12.13 -10.03
C ILE A 301 24.58 -11.45 -9.50
N THR A 302 23.51 -12.21 -9.33
CA THR A 302 22.25 -11.76 -8.75
C THR A 302 21.61 -10.65 -9.58
N ILE A 303 21.55 -10.82 -10.91
CA ILE A 303 20.77 -9.92 -11.77
C ILE A 303 19.31 -9.91 -11.29
N PRO A 304 18.68 -8.73 -11.12
CA PRO A 304 17.30 -8.63 -10.68
C PRO A 304 16.32 -9.22 -11.69
N GLU A 305 15.40 -10.07 -11.22
CA GLU A 305 14.29 -10.59 -12.04
C GLU A 305 13.03 -9.77 -11.78
N LEU A 306 12.81 -8.74 -12.60
CA LEU A 306 11.71 -7.78 -12.40
C LEU A 306 10.33 -8.44 -12.31
N LYS A 307 10.09 -9.49 -13.10
CA LYS A 307 8.84 -10.27 -13.03
C LYS A 307 8.62 -10.91 -11.66
N GLN A 308 9.68 -11.46 -11.05
CA GLN A 308 9.59 -12.09 -9.75
C GLN A 308 9.45 -11.07 -8.62
N TYR A 309 10.11 -9.92 -8.73
CA TYR A 309 9.87 -8.78 -7.83
C TYR A 309 8.42 -8.30 -7.90
N TYR A 310 7.88 -8.15 -9.12
CA TYR A 310 6.47 -7.80 -9.32
C TYR A 310 5.52 -8.84 -8.69
N ARG A 311 5.76 -10.14 -8.91
CA ARG A 311 4.96 -11.21 -8.26
C ARG A 311 5.05 -11.13 -6.74
N ALA A 312 6.24 -10.90 -6.19
CA ALA A 312 6.43 -10.73 -4.76
C ALA A 312 5.66 -9.54 -4.20
N ILE A 313 5.62 -8.42 -4.93
CA ILE A 313 4.87 -7.21 -4.56
C ILE A 313 3.36 -7.45 -4.61
N VAL A 314 2.86 -8.12 -5.65
CA VAL A 314 1.44 -8.48 -5.76
C VAL A 314 1.04 -9.37 -4.60
N ILE A 315 1.83 -10.42 -4.31
CA ILE A 315 1.58 -11.37 -3.22
C ILE A 315 1.73 -10.73 -1.84
N LYS A 316 2.60 -9.72 -1.66
CA LYS A 316 2.71 -8.96 -0.42
C LYS A 316 1.34 -8.40 0.03
N THR A 317 0.40 -8.17 -0.89
CA THR A 317 -0.97 -7.76 -0.55
C THR A 317 -1.68 -8.77 0.36
N ALA A 318 -1.40 -10.07 0.23
CA ALA A 318 -1.91 -11.13 1.09
C ALA A 318 -1.49 -10.97 2.56
N TRP A 319 -0.29 -10.42 2.80
CA TRP A 319 0.20 -10.13 4.15
C TRP A 319 -0.68 -9.09 4.87
N TYR A 320 -1.11 -8.05 4.14
CA TYR A 320 -2.02 -7.04 4.70
C TYR A 320 -3.40 -7.64 5.01
N TRP A 321 -3.88 -8.61 4.20
CA TRP A 321 -5.13 -9.30 4.52
C TRP A 321 -5.04 -10.07 5.83
N TYR A 322 -3.90 -10.71 6.10
CA TYR A 322 -3.69 -11.47 7.33
C TYR A 322 -3.69 -10.60 8.59
N ARG A 323 -3.13 -9.39 8.55
CA ARG A 323 -2.92 -8.54 9.74
C ARG A 323 -4.12 -7.68 10.15
N ASP A 324 -5.31 -8.02 9.67
CA ASP A 324 -6.60 -7.37 9.92
C ASP A 324 -6.79 -6.09 9.10
N ARG A 325 -7.86 -6.08 8.27
CA ARG A 325 -8.13 -5.05 7.25
C ARG A 325 -8.62 -3.72 7.81
N GLN A 326 -8.84 -3.61 9.12
CA GLN A 326 -9.52 -2.46 9.73
C GLN A 326 -8.69 -1.17 9.74
N ILE A 327 -7.36 -1.25 9.67
CA ILE A 327 -6.51 -0.05 9.81
C ILE A 327 -6.56 0.80 8.54
N ASP A 328 -6.42 0.17 7.36
CA ASP A 328 -6.23 0.90 6.11
C ASP A 328 -7.54 1.03 5.30
N GLN A 329 -8.04 2.26 5.14
CA GLN A 329 -9.31 2.53 4.43
C GLN A 329 -9.35 1.99 2.99
N TRP A 330 -8.23 2.00 2.26
CA TRP A 330 -8.18 1.50 0.88
C TRP A 330 -8.58 0.02 0.75
N ASN A 331 -8.30 -0.78 1.78
CA ASN A 331 -8.67 -2.21 1.83
C ASN A 331 -10.16 -2.41 2.06
N ARG A 332 -10.82 -1.51 2.80
CA ARG A 332 -12.26 -1.59 3.12
C ARG A 332 -13.11 -1.19 1.92
N ILE A 333 -12.67 -0.19 1.14
CA ILE A 333 -13.38 0.27 -0.06
C ILE A 333 -13.15 -0.60 -1.31
N GLU A 334 -12.08 -1.41 -1.35
CA GLU A 334 -11.79 -2.25 -2.53
C GLU A 334 -12.87 -3.33 -2.74
N ASP A 335 -13.41 -3.84 -1.63
CA ASP A 335 -14.39 -4.92 -1.61
C ASP A 335 -15.45 -4.62 -0.52
N PRO A 336 -16.32 -3.61 -0.73
CA PRO A 336 -17.19 -3.08 0.31
C PRO A 336 -18.21 -4.09 0.86
N GLU A 337 -18.54 -5.12 0.09
CA GLU A 337 -19.56 -6.12 0.43
C GLU A 337 -19.02 -7.29 1.25
N MET A 338 -17.70 -7.43 1.33
CA MET A 338 -17.06 -8.45 2.14
C MET A 338 -16.75 -7.91 3.53
N ASN A 339 -17.09 -8.69 4.56
CA ASN A 339 -16.80 -8.32 5.93
C ASN A 339 -15.27 -8.27 6.16
N PRO A 340 -14.68 -7.13 6.57
CA PRO A 340 -13.24 -6.99 6.85
C PRO A 340 -12.67 -8.09 7.76
N HIS A 341 -13.47 -8.61 8.71
CA HIS A 341 -13.10 -9.68 9.63
C HIS A 341 -12.94 -11.06 8.96
N THR A 342 -13.44 -11.25 7.74
CA THR A 342 -13.31 -12.52 6.99
C THR A 342 -12.03 -12.58 6.15
N TYR A 343 -11.32 -11.47 6.00
CA TYR A 343 -10.14 -11.37 5.11
C TYR A 343 -8.89 -12.04 5.62
N GLY A 344 -8.59 -11.89 6.92
CA GLY A 344 -7.46 -12.58 7.54
C GLY A 344 -7.61 -14.09 7.52
N HIS A 345 -8.82 -14.57 7.24
CA HIS A 345 -9.11 -15.98 7.07
C HIS A 345 -8.79 -16.43 5.64
N LEU A 346 -8.91 -15.58 4.61
CA LEU A 346 -8.87 -16.00 3.20
C LEU A 346 -7.65 -16.80 2.75
N ILE A 347 -6.46 -16.45 3.24
CA ILE A 347 -5.20 -17.08 2.77
C ILE A 347 -4.89 -18.41 3.46
N PHE A 348 -5.62 -18.76 4.53
CA PHE A 348 -5.42 -19.98 5.30
C PHE A 348 -6.76 -20.64 5.74
N ASP A 349 -7.91 -20.25 5.15
CA ASP A 349 -9.24 -20.78 5.45
C ASP A 349 -9.88 -21.42 4.20
N LYS A 350 -10.28 -22.70 4.29
CA LYS A 350 -10.89 -23.50 3.20
C LYS A 350 -12.30 -23.03 2.81
N GLY A 351 -13.01 -22.31 3.68
CA GLY A 351 -14.26 -21.60 3.37
C GLY A 351 -14.07 -20.43 2.40
N ALA A 352 -12.82 -20.00 2.18
CA ALA A 352 -12.48 -19.06 1.12
C ALA A 352 -12.52 -19.66 -0.29
N LYS A 353 -12.66 -20.99 -0.45
CA LYS A 353 -12.80 -21.62 -1.77
C LYS A 353 -14.08 -21.19 -2.49
N THR A 354 -15.14 -20.88 -1.74
CA THR A 354 -16.43 -20.37 -2.24
C THR A 354 -16.52 -18.85 -2.20
N ILE A 355 -15.55 -18.16 -1.58
CA ILE A 355 -15.44 -16.70 -1.68
C ILE A 355 -15.01 -16.38 -3.10
N GLN A 356 -16.00 -16.17 -3.95
CA GLN A 356 -15.81 -15.44 -5.17
C GLN A 356 -15.32 -14.07 -4.74
N TRP A 357 -14.02 -13.80 -4.89
CA TRP A 357 -13.62 -12.43 -5.16
C TRP A 357 -14.57 -11.97 -6.23
N LYS A 358 -15.46 -11.02 -5.90
CA LYS A 358 -16.38 -10.47 -6.88
C LYS A 358 -15.52 -10.13 -8.08
N LYS A 359 -16.05 -10.30 -9.30
CA LYS A 359 -15.31 -10.32 -10.59
C LYS A 359 -14.48 -9.05 -10.89
N ASP A 360 -14.34 -8.16 -9.92
CA ASP A 360 -14.58 -6.75 -9.95
C ASP A 360 -13.61 -6.00 -9.04
N SER A 361 -12.86 -6.64 -8.13
CA SER A 361 -11.76 -5.97 -7.41
C SER A 361 -10.48 -5.94 -8.24
N ILE A 362 -9.76 -4.81 -8.19
CA ILE A 362 -8.60 -4.56 -9.06
C ILE A 362 -7.37 -5.31 -8.56
N PHE A 363 -6.95 -5.03 -7.33
CA PHE A 363 -5.71 -5.54 -6.76
C PHE A 363 -5.96 -6.89 -6.11
N SER A 364 -7.08 -7.01 -5.41
CA SER A 364 -7.32 -8.15 -4.54
C SER A 364 -7.53 -9.46 -5.31
N LYS A 365 -8.32 -9.42 -6.39
CA LYS A 365 -8.45 -10.53 -7.35
C LYS A 365 -7.09 -10.99 -7.90
N TRP A 366 -6.23 -10.03 -8.26
CA TRP A 366 -4.94 -10.35 -8.86
C TRP A 366 -3.92 -10.89 -7.84
N CYS A 367 -3.94 -10.36 -6.62
CA CYS A 367 -3.21 -10.92 -5.48
C CYS A 367 -3.60 -12.38 -5.24
N TRP A 368 -4.90 -12.68 -5.16
CA TRP A 368 -5.39 -14.03 -4.91
C TRP A 368 -4.97 -15.03 -5.99
N PHE A 369 -5.06 -14.61 -7.27
CA PHE A 369 -4.60 -15.44 -8.37
C PHE A 369 -3.11 -15.81 -8.24
N ASN A 370 -2.26 -14.82 -7.92
CA ASN A 370 -0.83 -15.05 -7.74
C ASN A 370 -0.51 -15.86 -6.48
N TRP A 371 -1.26 -15.67 -5.39
CA TRP A 371 -1.17 -16.47 -4.16
C TRP A 371 -1.45 -17.94 -4.46
N ARG A 372 -2.60 -18.25 -5.06
CA ARG A 372 -2.99 -19.64 -5.40
C ARG A 372 -2.02 -20.29 -6.36
N ALA A 373 -1.61 -19.58 -7.41
CA ALA A 373 -0.64 -20.11 -8.38
C ALA A 373 0.69 -20.45 -7.70
N THR A 374 1.13 -19.63 -6.74
CA THR A 374 2.37 -19.87 -5.99
C THR A 374 2.24 -21.04 -5.03
N CYS A 375 1.15 -21.12 -4.25
CA CYS A 375 0.91 -22.23 -3.33
C CYS A 375 0.83 -23.58 -4.07
N ARG A 376 0.18 -23.63 -5.24
CA ARG A 376 0.15 -24.83 -6.11
C ARG A 376 1.55 -25.27 -6.52
N ARG A 377 2.39 -24.33 -6.97
CA ARG A 377 3.80 -24.63 -7.32
C ARG A 377 4.62 -25.09 -6.11
N MET A 378 4.29 -24.61 -4.92
CA MET A 378 4.92 -25.04 -3.66
C MET A 378 4.36 -26.37 -3.14
N GLN A 379 3.31 -26.93 -3.76
CA GLN A 379 2.57 -28.09 -3.26
C GLN A 379 2.00 -27.87 -1.84
N ILE A 380 1.60 -26.63 -1.54
CA ILE A 380 0.97 -26.23 -0.27
C ILE A 380 -0.51 -25.96 -0.53
N ASP A 381 -1.40 -26.39 0.39
CA ASP A 381 -2.82 -26.00 0.33
C ASP A 381 -2.92 -24.47 0.56
N PRO A 382 -3.42 -23.69 -0.42
CA PRO A 382 -3.54 -22.24 -0.32
C PRO A 382 -4.58 -21.76 0.70
N CYS A 383 -5.32 -22.67 1.33
CA CYS A 383 -6.46 -22.36 2.17
C CYS A 383 -6.43 -23.14 3.51
N LEU A 384 -5.39 -23.91 3.82
CA LEU A 384 -5.32 -24.58 5.12
C LEU A 384 -3.88 -24.65 5.60
N SER A 385 -3.64 -24.08 6.78
CA SER A 385 -2.31 -23.95 7.37
C SER A 385 -2.38 -24.05 8.90
N PRO A 386 -1.32 -24.52 9.59
CA PRO A 386 -1.19 -24.35 11.04
C PRO A 386 -1.38 -22.89 11.51
N CYS A 387 -1.15 -21.94 10.59
CA CYS A 387 -1.28 -20.50 10.76
C CYS A 387 -2.73 -19.95 10.74
N THR A 388 -3.75 -20.79 10.54
CA THR A 388 -5.15 -20.35 10.53
C THR A 388 -5.55 -19.74 11.88
N LYS A 389 -6.18 -18.56 11.86
CA LYS A 389 -6.61 -17.86 13.09
C LYS A 389 -7.76 -18.59 13.79
N LEU A 390 -7.79 -18.52 15.11
CA LEU A 390 -8.86 -19.12 15.92
C LEU A 390 -10.23 -18.46 15.72
N LYS A 391 -10.28 -17.18 15.35
CA LYS A 391 -11.52 -16.48 14.99
C LYS A 391 -12.00 -16.73 13.55
N SER A 392 -11.38 -17.70 12.85
CA SER A 392 -11.75 -18.10 11.49
C SER A 392 -13.22 -18.50 11.36
N LYS A 393 -13.76 -18.46 10.14
CA LYS A 393 -15.18 -18.77 9.90
C LYS A 393 -15.52 -20.18 10.42
N TRP A 394 -14.62 -21.14 10.25
CA TRP A 394 -14.78 -22.51 10.73
C TRP A 394 -15.07 -22.61 12.23
N ILE A 395 -14.30 -21.87 13.05
CA ILE A 395 -14.48 -21.95 14.50
C ILE A 395 -15.74 -21.20 14.94
N LYS A 396 -16.18 -20.19 14.18
CA LYS A 396 -17.52 -19.60 14.36
C LYS A 396 -18.64 -20.58 14.01
N ASP A 397 -18.49 -21.35 12.93
CA ASP A 397 -19.46 -22.37 12.51
C ASP A 397 -19.54 -23.54 13.51
N LEU A 398 -18.53 -23.71 14.39
CA LEU A 398 -18.59 -24.65 15.53
C LEU A 398 -19.43 -24.14 16.71
N HIS A 399 -19.86 -22.87 16.69
CA HIS A 399 -20.60 -22.24 17.78
C HIS A 399 -19.92 -22.44 19.15
N ILE A 400 -18.60 -22.14 19.22
CA ILE A 400 -17.83 -22.14 20.46
C ILE A 400 -18.17 -20.89 21.27
N LYS A 401 -18.27 -21.00 22.60
CA LYS A 401 -18.55 -19.84 23.46
C LYS A 401 -17.47 -18.75 23.30
N PRO A 402 -17.84 -17.45 23.21
CA PRO A 402 -16.86 -16.37 23.08
C PRO A 402 -15.81 -16.34 24.19
N ASP A 403 -16.19 -16.66 25.43
CA ASP A 403 -15.29 -16.69 26.59
C ASP A 403 -14.24 -17.80 26.47
N THR A 404 -14.64 -18.98 25.98
CA THR A 404 -13.72 -20.09 25.65
C THR A 404 -12.68 -19.65 24.63
N LEU A 405 -13.10 -18.98 23.55
CA LEU A 405 -12.18 -18.49 22.52
C LEU A 405 -11.24 -17.42 23.04
N LYS A 406 -11.74 -16.50 23.87
CA LYS A 406 -10.94 -15.43 24.49
C LYS A 406 -9.88 -16.02 25.42
N LEU A 407 -10.25 -16.99 26.24
CA LEU A 407 -9.35 -17.68 27.16
C LEU A 407 -8.24 -18.45 26.40
N ILE A 408 -8.57 -19.12 25.30
CA ILE A 408 -7.57 -19.78 24.43
C ILE A 408 -6.63 -18.75 23.80
N GLU A 409 -7.16 -17.64 23.28
CA GLU A 409 -6.33 -16.58 22.68
C GLU A 409 -5.36 -15.94 23.68
N GLU A 410 -5.79 -15.72 24.92
CA GLU A 410 -4.97 -15.13 25.98
C GLU A 410 -3.89 -16.08 26.50
N LYS A 411 -4.20 -17.38 26.64
CA LYS A 411 -3.29 -18.36 27.26
C LYS A 411 -2.38 -19.09 26.27
N LEU A 412 -2.84 -19.32 25.03
CA LEU A 412 -2.11 -20.08 24.01
C LEU A 412 -1.78 -19.25 22.78
N GLY A 413 -2.56 -18.22 22.49
CA GLY A 413 -2.39 -17.35 21.34
C GLY A 413 -3.44 -17.59 20.24
N LYS A 414 -3.31 -16.85 19.15
CA LYS A 414 -4.43 -16.63 18.19
C LYS A 414 -4.51 -17.65 17.03
N HIS A 415 -3.68 -18.69 17.04
CA HIS A 415 -3.49 -19.60 15.89
C HIS A 415 -3.76 -21.06 16.24
N LEU A 416 -4.19 -21.82 15.22
CA LEU A 416 -4.48 -23.26 15.34
C LEU A 416 -3.26 -24.07 15.80
N GLU A 417 -2.06 -23.68 15.36
CA GLU A 417 -0.80 -24.35 15.75
C GLU A 417 -0.50 -24.32 17.25
N HIS A 418 -1.05 -23.34 17.98
CA HIS A 418 -0.88 -23.21 19.43
C HIS A 418 -1.79 -24.15 20.21
N MET A 419 -2.95 -24.51 19.65
CA MET A 419 -3.81 -25.56 20.21
C MET A 419 -3.24 -26.95 19.93
N GLY A 420 -2.47 -27.12 18.85
CA GLY A 420 -2.02 -28.45 18.40
C GLY A 420 -3.15 -29.26 17.77
N THR A 421 -2.81 -30.37 17.12
CA THR A 421 -3.78 -31.29 16.49
C THR A 421 -3.53 -32.74 16.91
N GLY A 422 -4.51 -33.61 16.72
CA GLY A 422 -4.40 -35.04 17.00
C GLY A 422 -4.05 -35.35 18.46
N LYS A 423 -2.99 -36.15 18.64
CA LYS A 423 -2.46 -36.51 19.98
C LYS A 423 -1.87 -35.31 20.75
N ASN A 424 -1.52 -34.24 20.05
CA ASN A 424 -0.93 -33.02 20.62
C ASN A 424 -1.95 -31.91 20.88
N PHE A 425 -3.24 -32.14 20.61
CA PHE A 425 -4.32 -31.17 20.88
C PHE A 425 -4.39 -30.86 22.38
N LEU A 426 -4.19 -29.58 22.71
CA LEU A 426 -4.08 -29.02 24.05
C LEU A 426 -3.10 -29.76 24.98
N ASN A 427 -2.13 -30.46 24.41
CA ASN A 427 -1.12 -31.24 25.13
C ASN A 427 0.31 -30.82 24.74
N LYS A 428 0.46 -29.77 23.92
CA LYS A 428 1.76 -29.33 23.37
C LYS A 428 2.60 -28.54 24.37
N THR A 429 1.97 -27.85 25.31
CA THR A 429 2.64 -27.07 26.36
C THR A 429 1.96 -27.32 27.71
N PRO A 430 2.66 -27.19 28.84
CA PRO A 430 2.05 -27.30 30.18
C PRO A 430 0.85 -26.38 30.36
N MET A 431 0.93 -25.19 29.76
CA MET A 431 -0.13 -24.19 29.76
C MET A 431 -1.37 -24.63 28.96
N ALA A 432 -1.19 -25.36 27.85
CA ALA A 432 -2.29 -25.92 27.06
C ALA A 432 -2.99 -27.05 27.81
N TYR A 433 -2.21 -27.87 28.51
CA TYR A 433 -2.72 -28.96 29.34
C TYR A 433 -3.58 -28.41 30.48
N ALA A 434 -3.08 -27.39 31.19
CA ALA A 434 -3.80 -26.70 32.26
C ALA A 434 -5.06 -25.97 31.76
N LEU A 435 -5.10 -25.56 30.49
CA LEU A 435 -6.27 -24.92 29.89
C LEU A 435 -7.41 -25.91 29.63
N ARG A 436 -7.09 -27.19 29.39
CA ARG A 436 -8.06 -28.24 29.05
C ARG A 436 -9.10 -28.47 30.15
N SER A 437 -8.73 -28.28 31.42
CA SER A 437 -9.63 -28.37 32.57
C SER A 437 -10.45 -27.10 32.83
N ARG A 438 -10.14 -25.99 32.16
CA ARG A 438 -10.78 -24.68 32.33
C ARG A 438 -11.77 -24.31 31.22
N ILE A 439 -11.76 -25.05 30.12
CA ILE A 439 -12.66 -24.85 28.98
C ILE A 439 -13.93 -25.69 29.17
N ASP A 440 -15.07 -25.16 28.70
CA ASP A 440 -16.33 -25.88 28.62
C ASP A 440 -16.18 -27.23 27.88
N LYS A 441 -16.73 -28.30 28.46
CA LYS A 441 -16.57 -29.67 27.97
C LYS A 441 -17.12 -29.88 26.55
N TRP A 442 -18.22 -29.21 26.20
CA TRP A 442 -18.82 -29.30 24.87
C TRP A 442 -17.99 -28.53 23.83
N ASP A 443 -17.49 -27.34 24.20
CA ASP A 443 -16.57 -26.58 23.35
C ASP A 443 -15.27 -27.35 23.10
N LEU A 444 -14.73 -28.01 24.13
CA LEU A 444 -13.54 -28.85 24.04
C LEU A 444 -13.74 -30.02 23.05
N ILE A 445 -14.90 -30.71 23.12
CA ILE A 445 -15.25 -31.81 22.21
C ILE A 445 -15.38 -31.30 20.76
N LYS A 446 -16.05 -30.17 20.55
CA LYS A 446 -16.20 -29.55 19.22
C LYS A 446 -14.83 -29.19 18.63
N LEU A 447 -13.96 -28.53 19.40
CA LEU A 447 -12.60 -28.17 18.97
C LEU A 447 -11.74 -29.41 18.70
N GLN A 448 -11.82 -30.43 19.55
CA GLN A 448 -11.08 -31.67 19.40
C GLN A 448 -11.54 -32.45 18.15
N SER A 449 -12.85 -32.57 17.93
CA SER A 449 -13.43 -33.18 16.74
C SER A 449 -13.00 -32.45 15.47
N PHE A 450 -13.06 -31.12 15.49
CA PHE A 450 -12.59 -30.28 14.39
C PHE A 450 -11.09 -30.47 14.09
N CYS A 451 -10.24 -30.48 15.11
CA CYS A 451 -8.80 -30.69 14.93
C CYS A 451 -8.47 -32.12 14.46
N LYS A 452 -9.21 -33.13 14.94
CA LYS A 452 -9.09 -34.54 14.47
C LYS A 452 -9.50 -34.69 13.00
N ALA A 453 -10.63 -34.12 12.59
CA ALA A 453 -11.08 -34.18 11.20
C ALA A 453 -10.10 -33.49 10.23
N LYS A 454 -9.36 -32.48 10.71
CA LYS A 454 -8.32 -31.79 9.93
C LYS A 454 -7.02 -32.59 9.82
N ASP A 455 -6.64 -33.33 10.86
CA ASP A 455 -5.53 -34.28 10.83
C ASP A 455 -5.71 -35.37 9.75
N THR A 456 -6.96 -35.80 9.51
CA THR A 456 -7.29 -36.82 8.50
C THR A 456 -7.24 -36.30 7.07
N VAL A 457 -7.55 -35.01 6.85
CA VAL A 457 -7.63 -34.40 5.50
C VAL A 457 -6.30 -33.79 5.04
N VAL A 458 -5.46 -33.35 5.97
CA VAL A 458 -4.14 -32.76 5.67
C VAL A 458 -3.17 -33.35 6.67
N ARG A 459 -2.14 -34.06 6.21
CA ARG A 459 -1.02 -34.56 7.03
C ARG A 459 -0.41 -33.42 7.87
N THR A 460 -1.01 -33.06 9.01
CA THR A 460 -0.78 -31.80 9.76
C THR A 460 0.16 -31.95 10.96
N LYS A 461 0.95 -33.03 11.03
CA LYS A 461 2.20 -33.04 11.79
C LYS A 461 3.29 -32.12 11.21
N ARG A 462 2.96 -31.24 10.25
CA ARG A 462 3.93 -30.36 9.57
C ARG A 462 4.13 -29.06 10.35
N GLN A 463 5.38 -28.68 10.55
CA GLN A 463 5.74 -27.34 10.99
C GLN A 463 5.37 -26.30 9.91
N PRO A 464 5.04 -25.04 10.27
CA PRO A 464 4.85 -23.97 9.30
C PRO A 464 6.09 -23.86 8.39
N THR A 465 5.85 -23.85 7.08
CA THR A 465 6.89 -23.63 6.08
C THR A 465 7.46 -22.21 6.18
N ASP A 466 8.67 -21.99 5.66
CA ASP A 466 9.25 -20.64 5.55
C ASP A 466 8.30 -19.67 4.80
N TRP A 467 7.58 -20.19 3.80
CA TRP A 467 6.54 -19.44 3.09
C TRP A 467 5.43 -18.98 4.04
N GLU A 468 4.83 -19.89 4.81
CA GLU A 468 3.75 -19.56 5.76
C GLU A 468 4.26 -18.59 6.85
N LYS A 469 5.49 -18.80 7.35
CA LYS A 469 6.13 -17.94 8.36
C LYS A 469 6.32 -16.49 7.89
N ILE A 470 6.53 -16.25 6.59
CA ILE A 470 6.65 -14.88 6.06
C ILE A 470 5.36 -14.07 6.27
N PHE A 471 4.20 -14.74 6.22
CA PHE A 471 2.89 -14.09 6.35
C PHE A 471 2.39 -14.01 7.79
N THR A 472 2.85 -14.92 8.65
CA THR A 472 2.52 -14.92 10.08
C THR A 472 3.50 -14.14 10.96
N ASN A 473 4.75 -13.98 10.52
CA ASN A 473 5.82 -13.26 11.22
C ASN A 473 6.53 -12.33 10.22
N PRO A 474 6.36 -10.99 10.28
CA PRO A 474 6.88 -10.15 11.39
C PRO A 474 5.98 -8.95 11.77
N THR A 475 6.37 -8.20 12.80
CA THR A 475 5.72 -6.94 13.24
C THR A 475 5.75 -5.82 12.19
N THR A 476 6.59 -5.91 11.15
CA THR A 476 6.77 -4.87 10.12
C THR A 476 6.77 -5.44 8.70
N ASP A 477 6.46 -4.62 7.69
CA ASP A 477 6.53 -5.00 6.27
C ASP A 477 7.96 -4.90 5.68
N ARG A 478 8.94 -4.47 6.50
CA ARG A 478 10.29 -4.18 6.06
C ARG A 478 10.98 -5.45 5.60
N GLY A 479 11.51 -5.42 4.38
CA GLY A 479 12.16 -6.58 3.77
C GLY A 479 11.20 -7.70 3.34
N LEU A 480 9.88 -7.54 3.48
CA LEU A 480 8.88 -8.55 3.12
C LEU A 480 8.95 -8.93 1.63
N ILE A 481 9.05 -7.95 0.73
CA ILE A 481 9.20 -8.20 -0.72
C ILE A 481 10.43 -9.07 -0.98
N SER A 482 11.55 -8.79 -0.32
CA SER A 482 12.79 -9.55 -0.48
C SER A 482 12.67 -10.97 0.05
N LYS A 483 11.95 -11.19 1.16
CA LYS A 483 11.67 -12.53 1.70
C LYS A 483 10.80 -13.34 0.73
N ILE A 484 9.69 -12.76 0.25
CA ILE A 484 8.81 -13.41 -0.74
C ILE A 484 9.57 -13.71 -2.03
N TYR A 485 10.36 -12.75 -2.54
CA TYR A 485 11.18 -12.92 -3.74
C TYR A 485 12.15 -14.10 -3.61
N LYS A 486 12.81 -14.27 -2.45
CA LYS A 486 13.72 -15.39 -2.20
C LYS A 486 13.01 -16.74 -2.29
N GLU A 487 11.81 -16.87 -1.72
CA GLU A 487 11.02 -18.10 -1.80
C GLU A 487 10.52 -18.37 -3.22
N LEU A 488 10.04 -17.36 -3.93
CA LEU A 488 9.63 -17.50 -5.34
C LEU A 488 10.78 -18.00 -6.22
N LYS A 489 12.01 -17.52 -5.96
CA LYS A 489 13.19 -17.93 -6.71
C LYS A 489 13.61 -19.38 -6.46
N LYS A 490 13.35 -19.93 -5.26
CA LYS A 490 13.59 -21.35 -4.97
C LYS A 490 12.71 -22.25 -5.84
N LEU A 491 11.49 -21.82 -6.16
CA LEU A 491 10.56 -22.60 -7.00
C LEU A 491 11.04 -22.71 -8.44
N ASP A 492 11.49 -21.60 -9.02
CA ASP A 492 11.93 -21.60 -10.42
C ASP A 492 13.19 -22.48 -10.63
N ARG A 493 14.01 -22.66 -9.58
CA ARG A 493 15.18 -23.57 -9.62
C ARG A 493 14.79 -25.05 -9.64
N ARG A 494 13.69 -25.42 -8.98
CA ARG A 494 13.23 -26.83 -8.92
C ARG A 494 12.72 -27.31 -10.29
N GLU A 495 12.16 -26.41 -11.10
CA GLU A 495 11.74 -26.72 -12.47
C GLU A 495 12.92 -26.85 -13.44
N THR A 496 14.03 -26.12 -13.23
CA THR A 496 15.21 -26.18 -14.11
C THR A 496 16.19 -27.32 -13.80
N ASN A 497 16.08 -27.94 -12.62
CA ASN A 497 16.95 -29.04 -12.18
C ASN A 497 16.41 -30.44 -12.53
N ASN A 498 15.55 -30.57 -13.55
CA ASN A 498 15.27 -31.86 -14.21
C ASN A 498 16.08 -31.92 -15.51
N PRO A 499 17.32 -32.45 -15.51
CA PRO A 499 18.13 -32.58 -16.71
C PRO A 499 17.78 -33.85 -17.50
N ILE A 500 16.82 -34.67 -17.06
CA ILE A 500 16.45 -35.93 -17.72
C ILE A 500 15.12 -35.73 -18.44
N LYS A 501 15.23 -35.17 -19.65
CA LYS A 501 14.41 -35.43 -20.85
C LYS A 501 14.72 -34.33 -21.88
N LYS A 502 15.90 -34.44 -22.48
CA LYS A 502 16.14 -34.07 -23.87
C LYS A 502 17.08 -35.08 -24.47
#